data_AF-A0A178X7Q7-F1
#
_entry.id   AF-A0A178X7Q7-F1
#
_cell.length_a   1.000
_cell.length_b   1.000
_cell.length_c   1.000
_cell.angle_alpha   90.00
_cell.angle_beta   90.00
_cell.angle_gamma   90.00
#
_symmetry.space_group_name_H-M   'P 1'
#
loop_
_entity.id
_entity.type
_entity.pdbx_description
1 polymer ?
#
loop_
_entity_poly.entity_id
_entity_poly.type
_entity_poly.pdbx_seq_one_letter_code
_entity_poly.pdbx_strand_id
1 'polypeptide(L)'
;MRQLLSLLIAGSLVSGCSQTSAQPQAEGSGHGGIAGGAPQTPKDPPRAADVALAAGAGRQGRGVVAAGAADASYNYGPTVMAENGRTRIWWCSQYSSAPPPGDDILYAEGPSADGPFTGPGGGAPPAVLSGAPGNFDGMHTCDPSVLRVGGTYFMYYTGAAGDHALGNAIGMATSPDGIHWTRSNGGKPILGASHDAHRANVYGAGQPSVVFLDGWYYLMFTDTTGRAAGWNGAGQFVIRAHDPAFREGVEALGEKGFEPTATTAAPRTRSVVDAFSVDLEWVGALDAFAIAHETADGTTITFRDRDFTMQPYKPVVIPGPWKEGPGLVRRPDGHAPTSVGDPCDLVSLDVVRATETGPTGAPTGLKHFGLDVKGAGGCSTPSRSTATFDGVAMPSPDRMIDLYRRGERIRIDRRSVAEVLAGELVNRPLPQVPEVPVKTRLRSGATVVHAYGRGYGMVLDGQLYGLPDTTIVPLNGSGVQEIDPRQWDGAARGLPLGG
;
A
#
# COMPACT_ATOMS: atom_id res chain seq x y z
N MET A 1 6.23 -56.63 -44.62
CA MET A 1 5.65 -57.86 -45.22
C MET A 1 4.15 -57.66 -45.28
N ARG A 2 3.61 -57.54 -46.52
CA ARG A 2 2.20 -57.68 -47.00
C ARG A 2 1.04 -57.08 -46.16
N GLN A 3 0.31 -56.06 -46.65
CA GLN A 3 -0.82 -56.13 -47.63
C GLN A 3 -2.04 -56.92 -47.08
N LEU A 4 -3.33 -56.52 -47.13
CA LEU A 4 -4.16 -55.88 -48.18
C LEU A 4 -5.57 -55.57 -47.56
N LEU A 5 -6.16 -54.37 -47.78
CA LEU A 5 -7.29 -54.03 -48.71
C LEU A 5 -8.71 -54.15 -48.07
N SER A 6 -9.63 -53.18 -48.17
CA SER A 6 -10.44 -52.89 -49.38
C SER A 6 -11.29 -51.59 -49.25
N LEU A 7 -11.10 -50.63 -50.17
CA LEU A 7 -12.02 -50.12 -51.25
C LEU A 7 -12.99 -48.96 -50.84
N LEU A 8 -12.82 -47.71 -51.30
CA LEU A 8 -13.14 -47.05 -52.62
C LEU A 8 -14.65 -46.80 -52.85
N ILE A 9 -15.11 -45.55 -53.06
CA ILE A 9 -15.41 -44.83 -54.33
C ILE A 9 -15.76 -43.36 -53.92
N ALA A 10 -15.12 -42.26 -54.36
CA ALA A 10 -14.97 -41.58 -55.66
C ALA A 10 -16.24 -40.85 -56.20
N GLY A 11 -16.14 -39.51 -56.33
CA GLY A 11 -17.10 -38.65 -57.04
C GLY A 11 -16.55 -37.21 -57.17
N SER A 12 -16.39 -36.74 -58.40
CA SER A 12 -15.53 -35.61 -58.81
C SER A 12 -16.30 -34.42 -59.40
N LEU A 13 -15.74 -33.21 -59.18
CA LEU A 13 -15.70 -31.99 -60.03
C LEU A 13 -17.00 -31.33 -60.53
N VAL A 14 -17.13 -30.01 -60.37
CA VAL A 14 -17.12 -28.98 -61.45
C VAL A 14 -17.10 -27.56 -60.86
N SER A 15 -16.26 -26.71 -61.44
CA SER A 15 -16.14 -25.26 -61.28
C SER A 15 -17.20 -24.48 -62.09
N GLY A 16 -17.67 -23.32 -61.60
CA GLY A 16 -18.42 -22.37 -62.45
C GLY A 16 -18.80 -21.07 -61.74
N CYS A 17 -18.32 -19.94 -62.29
CA CYS A 17 -18.53 -18.57 -61.81
C CYS A 17 -19.86 -17.94 -62.32
N SER A 18 -20.31 -16.88 -61.62
CA SER A 18 -21.10 -15.69 -62.07
C SER A 18 -22.54 -15.93 -62.56
N GLN A 19 -23.54 -15.07 -62.40
CA GLN A 19 -23.71 -13.71 -61.86
C GLN A 19 -25.23 -13.46 -61.65
N THR A 20 -25.61 -12.57 -60.70
CA THR A 20 -26.77 -11.64 -60.77
C THR A 20 -28.18 -12.28 -60.79
N SER A 21 -29.13 -11.97 -59.89
CA SER A 21 -29.78 -10.66 -59.75
C SER A 21 -30.71 -10.68 -58.53
N ALA A 22 -30.76 -9.56 -57.80
CA ALA A 22 -31.95 -8.90 -57.23
C ALA A 22 -31.64 -8.27 -55.86
N GLN A 23 -31.26 -6.99 -55.90
CA GLN A 23 -31.60 -6.03 -54.85
C GLN A 23 -32.93 -5.35 -55.25
N PRO A 24 -33.73 -4.90 -54.26
CA PRO A 24 -33.58 -3.54 -53.75
C PRO A 24 -33.18 -3.56 -52.26
N GLN A 25 -32.23 -2.72 -51.81
CA GLN A 25 -32.50 -1.36 -51.32
C GLN A 25 -33.63 -1.35 -50.29
N ALA A 26 -33.50 -0.77 -49.11
CA ALA A 26 -32.67 0.30 -48.56
C ALA A 26 -33.10 0.30 -47.08
N GLU A 27 -32.47 0.85 -46.07
CA GLU A 27 -31.46 1.89 -45.82
C GLU A 27 -31.38 1.82 -44.29
N GLY A 28 -30.35 2.24 -43.61
CA GLY A 28 -29.15 2.94 -44.01
C GLY A 28 -28.16 2.62 -42.88
N SER A 29 -26.93 2.29 -43.27
CA SER A 29 -25.90 3.31 -43.47
C SER A 29 -25.33 3.68 -42.09
N GLY A 30 -24.17 3.16 -41.68
CA GLY A 30 -23.00 2.91 -42.53
C GLY A 30 -22.37 4.25 -42.92
N HIS A 31 -21.09 4.34 -43.21
CA HIS A 31 -20.03 3.37 -43.35
C HIS A 31 -18.74 4.14 -43.04
N GLY A 32 -17.71 3.49 -42.50
CA GLY A 32 -16.63 2.97 -43.35
C GLY A 32 -15.51 4.01 -43.41
N GLY A 33 -14.22 3.68 -43.33
CA GLY A 33 -13.53 2.41 -43.20
C GLY A 33 -12.04 2.72 -43.30
N ILE A 34 -11.26 1.66 -43.12
CA ILE A 34 -9.85 1.51 -43.52
C ILE A 34 -8.78 2.09 -42.58
N ALA A 35 -7.98 1.15 -42.07
CA ALA A 35 -6.61 1.28 -41.58
C ALA A 35 -6.34 2.31 -40.47
N GLY A 36 -6.54 1.86 -39.24
CA GLY A 36 -5.70 2.26 -38.12
C GLY A 36 -5.42 1.00 -37.33
N GLY A 37 -4.27 0.36 -37.57
CA GLY A 37 -3.77 -0.61 -36.60
C GLY A 37 -3.81 0.08 -35.25
N ALA A 38 -4.59 -0.46 -34.30
CA ALA A 38 -4.45 -0.04 -32.92
C ALA A 38 -2.95 -0.06 -32.64
N PRO A 39 -2.34 1.03 -32.13
CA PRO A 39 -0.96 0.96 -31.69
C PRO A 39 -0.91 -0.23 -30.76
N GLN A 40 -0.28 -1.32 -31.19
CA GLN A 40 0.16 -2.34 -30.27
C GLN A 40 1.17 -1.58 -29.43
N THR A 41 0.72 -1.07 -28.29
CA THR A 41 1.62 -0.65 -27.23
C THR A 41 2.63 -1.78 -27.13
N PRO A 42 3.93 -1.51 -27.30
CA PRO A 42 4.94 -2.54 -27.17
C PRO A 42 4.65 -3.28 -25.88
N LYS A 43 4.29 -4.56 -25.97
CA LYS A 43 4.12 -5.36 -24.77
C LYS A 43 5.49 -5.38 -24.12
N ASP A 44 5.57 -4.87 -22.90
CA ASP A 44 6.79 -4.98 -22.12
C ASP A 44 7.22 -6.45 -22.11
N PRO A 45 8.53 -6.72 -22.20
CA PRO A 45 9.02 -8.08 -22.15
C PRO A 45 8.54 -8.77 -20.86
N PRO A 46 8.30 -10.09 -20.87
CA PRO A 46 7.93 -10.83 -19.67
C PRO A 46 8.93 -10.55 -18.55
N ARG A 47 8.41 -10.25 -17.36
CA ARG A 47 9.24 -9.93 -16.20
C ARG A 47 10.06 -11.14 -15.77
N ALA A 48 11.35 -10.95 -15.55
CA ALA A 48 12.22 -12.00 -15.02
C ALA A 48 11.84 -12.35 -13.57
N ALA A 49 12.00 -13.64 -13.22
CA ALA A 49 11.83 -14.15 -11.87
C ALA A 49 13.19 -14.36 -11.19
N ASP A 50 13.21 -14.30 -9.86
CA ASP A 50 14.38 -14.59 -9.03
C ASP A 50 15.67 -13.84 -9.46
N VAL A 51 15.51 -12.59 -9.88
CA VAL A 51 16.64 -11.71 -10.17
C VAL A 51 17.39 -11.44 -8.86
N ALA A 52 18.71 -11.62 -8.88
CA ALA A 52 19.55 -11.31 -7.72
C ALA A 52 19.76 -9.79 -7.64
N LEU A 53 19.45 -9.21 -6.47
CA LEU A 53 19.80 -7.83 -6.15
C LEU A 53 21.17 -7.80 -5.47
N ALA A 54 21.98 -6.79 -5.77
CA ALA A 54 23.26 -6.60 -5.09
C ALA A 54 23.02 -5.91 -3.74
N ALA A 55 23.02 -6.69 -2.66
CA ALA A 55 22.87 -6.16 -1.30
C ALA A 55 24.18 -5.54 -0.79
N GLY A 56 24.09 -4.32 -0.25
CA GLY A 56 25.16 -3.63 0.44
C GLY A 56 25.38 -4.14 1.86
N ALA A 57 26.31 -3.50 2.57
CA ALA A 57 26.53 -3.79 3.99
C ALA A 57 25.31 -3.38 4.82
N GLY A 58 24.97 -4.20 5.83
CA GLY A 58 23.93 -3.88 6.79
C GLY A 58 24.26 -2.62 7.59
N ARG A 59 23.25 -1.79 7.82
CA ARG A 59 23.26 -0.64 8.72
C ARG A 59 22.57 -1.02 10.03
N GLN A 60 23.03 -0.42 11.12
CA GLN A 60 22.43 -0.56 12.43
C GLN A 60 22.54 0.78 13.18
N GLY A 61 21.43 1.22 13.78
CA GLY A 61 21.37 2.38 14.64
C GLY A 61 22.16 2.20 15.93
N ARG A 62 22.57 3.31 16.55
CA ARG A 62 23.47 3.30 17.73
C ARG A 62 22.84 2.73 19.01
N GLY A 63 21.52 2.64 19.08
CA GLY A 63 20.80 2.21 20.27
C GLY A 63 19.30 2.13 20.04
N VAL A 64 18.55 2.02 21.15
CA VAL A 64 17.08 2.06 21.14
C VAL A 64 16.63 3.43 20.62
N VAL A 65 15.79 3.42 19.60
CA VAL A 65 15.30 4.64 18.94
C VAL A 65 13.95 5.09 19.50
N ALA A 66 13.11 4.16 19.96
CA ALA A 66 11.78 4.41 20.50
C ALA A 66 11.49 3.49 21.71
N ALA A 67 10.85 4.05 22.73
CA ALA A 67 10.35 3.33 23.90
C ALA A 67 9.24 4.15 24.56
N GLY A 68 8.31 3.49 25.26
CA GLY A 68 7.37 4.17 26.14
C GLY A 68 8.04 4.74 27.40
N ALA A 69 7.24 5.38 28.26
CA ALA A 69 7.65 5.90 29.56
C ALA A 69 8.06 4.80 30.55
N ALA A 70 8.42 5.18 31.77
CA ALA A 70 8.98 4.26 32.77
C ALA A 70 8.06 3.09 33.16
N ASP A 71 6.75 3.21 32.95
CA ASP A 71 5.77 2.15 33.21
C ASP A 71 5.44 1.30 31.97
N ALA A 72 6.04 1.57 30.80
CA ALA A 72 5.95 0.70 29.63
C ALA A 72 6.71 -0.61 29.85
N SER A 73 5.96 -1.72 29.90
CA SER A 73 6.50 -3.05 30.15
C SER A 73 7.17 -3.69 28.91
N TYR A 74 6.80 -3.27 27.70
CA TYR A 74 7.29 -3.79 26.43
C TYR A 74 7.11 -2.80 25.28
N ASN A 75 7.79 -3.01 24.13
CA ASN A 75 7.68 -2.14 22.96
C ASN A 75 7.98 -2.93 21.65
N TYR A 76 6.97 -3.24 20.83
CA TYR A 76 7.16 -3.98 19.57
C TYR A 76 6.09 -3.68 18.52
N GLY A 77 6.22 -4.30 17.33
CA GLY A 77 5.26 -4.22 16.23
C GLY A 77 5.08 -2.78 15.72
N PRO A 78 6.15 -2.10 15.30
CA PRO A 78 6.04 -0.71 14.91
C PRO A 78 5.50 -0.54 13.49
N THR A 79 4.75 0.53 13.24
CA THR A 79 4.70 1.19 11.93
C THR A 79 5.62 2.39 11.94
N VAL A 80 6.45 2.54 10.90
CA VAL A 80 7.36 3.68 10.75
C VAL A 80 7.06 4.43 9.46
N MET A 81 6.66 5.70 9.57
CA MET A 81 6.27 6.53 8.44
C MET A 81 7.22 7.70 8.26
N ALA A 82 7.85 7.82 7.09
CA ALA A 82 8.61 8.99 6.68
C ALA A 82 7.69 10.00 5.97
N GLU A 83 7.49 11.18 6.56
CA GLU A 83 6.61 12.21 6.04
C GLU A 83 7.17 13.61 6.34
N ASN A 84 7.19 14.50 5.34
CA ASN A 84 7.53 15.93 5.52
C ASN A 84 8.87 16.19 6.23
N GLY A 85 9.89 15.36 5.96
CA GLY A 85 11.21 15.47 6.57
C GLY A 85 11.26 15.08 8.04
N ARG A 86 10.22 14.40 8.55
CA ARG A 86 10.18 13.75 9.85
C ARG A 86 9.88 12.27 9.69
N THR A 87 10.11 11.52 10.75
CA THR A 87 9.66 10.14 10.88
C THR A 87 8.68 10.04 12.03
N ARG A 88 7.54 9.41 11.79
CA ARG A 88 6.49 9.11 12.77
C ARG A 88 6.53 7.61 13.06
N ILE A 89 6.28 7.23 14.30
CA ILE A 89 6.24 5.82 14.70
C ILE A 89 5.04 5.56 15.61
N TRP A 90 4.35 4.46 15.36
CA TRP A 90 3.32 3.89 16.22
C TRP A 90 3.71 2.47 16.57
N TRP A 91 3.52 2.02 17.80
CA TRP A 91 3.90 0.67 18.20
C TRP A 91 3.04 0.19 19.37
N CYS A 92 3.06 -1.12 19.59
CA CYS A 92 2.37 -1.76 20.69
C CYS A 92 3.19 -1.70 21.97
N SER A 93 2.54 -1.27 23.06
CA SER A 93 3.10 -1.14 24.40
C SER A 93 1.96 -1.27 25.42
N GLN A 94 2.22 -0.95 26.67
CA GLN A 94 1.21 -0.96 27.72
C GLN A 94 1.52 0.14 28.74
N TYR A 95 0.53 0.96 29.07
CA TYR A 95 0.63 1.92 30.15
C TYR A 95 -0.34 1.62 31.28
N SER A 96 0.18 1.66 32.51
CA SER A 96 -0.65 1.53 33.71
C SER A 96 -1.64 2.69 33.86
N SER A 97 -1.32 3.84 33.26
CA SER A 97 -2.15 5.04 33.26
C SER A 97 -3.23 5.07 32.17
N ALA A 98 -3.21 4.15 31.21
CA ALA A 98 -4.16 4.10 30.11
C ALA A 98 -5.29 3.08 30.43
N PRO A 99 -6.53 3.54 30.69
CA PRO A 99 -7.65 2.64 30.91
C PRO A 99 -8.29 2.21 29.57
N PRO A 100 -8.84 0.98 29.47
CA PRO A 100 -8.76 -0.09 30.46
C PRO A 100 -7.35 -0.73 30.49
N PRO A 101 -6.98 -1.45 31.56
CA PRO A 101 -5.73 -2.20 31.57
C PRO A 101 -5.68 -3.17 30.39
N GLY A 102 -4.61 -3.10 29.60
CA GLY A 102 -4.42 -3.93 28.41
C GLY A 102 -3.28 -3.39 27.55
N ASP A 103 -3.29 -3.71 26.27
CA ASP A 103 -2.30 -3.22 25.30
C ASP A 103 -2.75 -1.89 24.68
N ASP A 104 -1.80 -0.98 24.54
CA ASP A 104 -1.97 0.35 23.98
C ASP A 104 -1.11 0.53 22.74
N ILE A 105 -1.59 1.37 21.83
CA ILE A 105 -0.80 1.88 20.72
C ILE A 105 -0.23 3.23 21.11
N LEU A 106 1.09 3.32 21.19
CA LEU A 106 1.80 4.57 21.47
C LEU A 106 2.15 5.32 20.18
N TYR A 107 2.45 6.60 20.31
CA TYR A 107 2.90 7.46 19.21
C TYR A 107 4.16 8.25 19.59
N ALA A 108 5.09 8.37 18.64
CA ALA A 108 6.22 9.28 18.73
C ALA A 108 6.66 9.80 17.35
N GLU A 109 7.50 10.82 17.35
CA GLU A 109 8.10 11.40 16.16
C GLU A 109 9.58 11.74 16.39
N GLY A 110 10.35 11.73 15.31
CA GLY A 110 11.78 11.97 15.30
C GLY A 110 12.25 12.56 13.96
N PRO A 111 13.53 12.94 13.87
CA PRO A 111 14.09 13.52 12.65
C PRO A 111 14.36 12.48 11.54
N SER A 112 14.51 11.21 11.91
CA SER A 112 14.77 10.08 11.01
C SER A 112 14.49 8.75 11.71
N ALA A 113 14.64 7.64 11.00
CA ALA A 113 14.54 6.29 11.57
C ALA A 113 15.58 5.99 12.67
N ASP A 114 16.72 6.71 12.69
CA ASP A 114 17.72 6.62 13.77
C ASP A 114 17.29 7.33 15.07
N GLY A 115 16.13 8.00 15.06
CA GLY A 115 15.60 8.72 16.21
C GLY A 115 16.45 9.93 16.63
N PRO A 116 16.41 10.32 17.92
CA PRO A 116 15.52 9.76 18.94
C PRO A 116 14.05 10.06 18.60
N PHE A 117 13.17 9.14 18.96
CA PHE A 117 11.72 9.36 18.90
C PHE A 117 11.21 9.85 20.25
N THR A 118 10.40 10.91 20.22
CA THR A 118 9.75 11.48 21.41
C THR A 118 8.27 11.74 21.14
N GLY A 119 7.46 11.83 22.19
CA GLY A 119 6.10 12.32 22.07
C GLY A 119 6.04 13.77 21.58
N PRO A 120 4.84 14.28 21.26
CA PRO A 120 4.66 15.66 20.79
C PRO A 120 5.34 16.68 21.69
N GLY A 121 6.07 17.63 21.08
CA GLY A 121 6.79 18.67 21.83
C GLY A 121 8.03 18.18 22.60
N GLY A 122 8.50 16.95 22.36
CA GLY A 122 9.65 16.37 23.06
C GLY A 122 9.29 15.63 24.35
N GLY A 123 8.01 15.42 24.62
CA GLY A 123 7.51 14.72 25.81
C GLY A 123 7.63 13.20 25.74
N ALA A 124 7.10 12.53 26.76
CA ALA A 124 6.93 11.08 26.73
C ALA A 124 5.92 10.69 25.62
N PRO A 125 6.14 9.58 24.91
CA PRO A 125 5.17 9.06 23.94
C PRO A 125 3.80 8.82 24.57
N PRO A 126 2.70 9.44 24.08
CA PRO A 126 1.36 9.19 24.58
C PRO A 126 0.79 7.86 24.03
N ALA A 127 -0.12 7.25 24.79
CA ALA A 127 -1.06 6.28 24.25
C ALA A 127 -2.09 7.01 23.38
N VAL A 128 -2.20 6.60 22.11
CA VAL A 128 -3.09 7.22 21.11
C VAL A 128 -4.28 6.33 20.75
N LEU A 129 -4.21 5.04 21.09
CA LEU A 129 -5.34 4.13 21.04
C LEU A 129 -5.20 3.12 22.19
N SER A 130 -6.27 2.95 22.96
CA SER A 130 -6.40 2.02 24.09
C SER A 130 -7.72 1.27 23.96
N GLY A 131 -7.89 0.17 24.70
CA GLY A 131 -9.10 -0.66 24.64
C GLY A 131 -10.42 0.10 24.85
N ALA A 132 -11.52 -0.40 24.28
CA ALA A 132 -12.84 0.21 24.39
C ALA A 132 -13.88 -0.78 24.94
N PRO A 133 -14.12 -0.84 26.27
CA PRO A 133 -14.98 -1.83 26.89
C PRO A 133 -16.35 -1.97 26.20
N GLY A 134 -16.73 -3.22 25.91
CA GLY A 134 -17.96 -3.56 25.18
C GLY A 134 -17.78 -3.78 23.68
N ASN A 135 -16.61 -3.45 23.11
CA ASN A 135 -16.26 -3.73 21.71
C ASN A 135 -15.37 -4.98 21.57
N PHE A 136 -15.06 -5.36 20.33
CA PHE A 136 -14.13 -6.47 20.03
C PHE A 136 -12.69 -6.18 20.47
N ASP A 137 -12.32 -4.90 20.58
CA ASP A 137 -11.05 -4.37 21.07
C ASP A 137 -11.20 -3.85 22.50
N GLY A 138 -12.04 -4.54 23.30
CA GLY A 138 -12.44 -4.10 24.63
C GLY A 138 -11.31 -3.95 25.64
N MET A 139 -10.19 -4.64 25.44
CA MET A 139 -9.07 -4.68 26.36
C MET A 139 -7.73 -4.35 25.68
N HIS A 140 -7.46 -4.95 24.52
CA HIS A 140 -6.18 -4.79 23.83
C HIS A 140 -6.34 -4.11 22.48
N THR A 141 -5.46 -3.17 22.19
CA THR A 141 -5.21 -2.59 20.86
C THR A 141 -3.72 -2.65 20.57
N CYS A 142 -3.31 -3.35 19.51
CA CYS A 142 -1.90 -3.66 19.24
C CYS A 142 -1.64 -3.76 17.73
N ASP A 143 -0.38 -4.00 17.35
CA ASP A 143 0.09 -4.18 15.96
C ASP A 143 -0.46 -3.13 14.96
N PRO A 144 -0.18 -1.82 15.18
CA PRO A 144 -0.64 -0.79 14.26
C PRO A 144 0.00 -0.93 12.89
N SER A 145 -0.82 -0.83 11.84
CA SER A 145 -0.42 -0.46 10.47
C SER A 145 -1.08 0.84 10.04
N VAL A 146 -0.29 1.90 9.89
CA VAL A 146 -0.77 3.26 9.58
C VAL A 146 -0.48 3.67 8.15
N LEU A 147 -1.46 4.23 7.45
CA LEU A 147 -1.32 4.92 6.16
C LEU A 147 -1.90 6.34 6.26
N ARG A 148 -1.53 7.20 5.32
CA ARG A 148 -2.24 8.45 5.03
C ARG A 148 -2.55 8.51 3.55
N VAL A 149 -3.85 8.53 3.25
CA VAL A 149 -4.38 8.63 1.88
C VAL A 149 -5.42 9.73 1.87
N GLY A 150 -5.31 10.65 0.93
CA GLY A 150 -6.26 11.74 0.79
C GLY A 150 -6.35 12.64 2.02
N GLY A 151 -5.21 12.92 2.66
CA GLY A 151 -5.15 13.73 3.87
C GLY A 151 -5.62 13.03 5.14
N THR A 152 -6.28 11.87 5.04
CA THR A 152 -6.79 11.10 6.18
C THR A 152 -5.80 10.02 6.56
N TYR A 153 -5.47 9.92 7.85
CA TYR A 153 -4.75 8.78 8.39
C TYR A 153 -5.70 7.62 8.65
N PHE A 154 -5.28 6.42 8.27
CA PHE A 154 -5.96 5.15 8.54
C PHE A 154 -5.03 4.27 9.36
N MET A 155 -5.50 3.78 10.50
CA MET A 155 -4.81 2.78 11.31
C MET A 155 -5.59 1.49 11.27
N TYR A 156 -4.94 0.42 10.85
CA TYR A 156 -5.40 -0.95 10.98
C TYR A 156 -4.70 -1.55 12.20
N TYR A 157 -5.42 -2.24 13.07
CA TYR A 157 -4.86 -2.73 14.34
C TYR A 157 -5.49 -4.05 14.76
N THR A 158 -4.73 -4.85 15.50
CA THR A 158 -5.25 -6.02 16.21
C THR A 158 -6.05 -5.56 17.41
N GLY A 159 -7.27 -6.09 17.58
CA GLY A 159 -8.10 -5.88 18.77
C GLY A 159 -8.47 -7.19 19.45
N ALA A 160 -8.50 -7.16 20.79
CA ALA A 160 -9.01 -8.26 21.62
C ALA A 160 -9.84 -7.75 22.79
N ALA A 161 -10.94 -8.46 23.08
CA ALA A 161 -11.86 -8.10 24.15
C ALA A 161 -11.37 -8.53 25.55
N GLY A 162 -10.32 -9.34 25.61
CA GLY A 162 -9.67 -9.75 26.85
C GLY A 162 -8.45 -10.66 26.65
N ASP A 163 -7.70 -10.90 27.72
CA ASP A 163 -6.64 -11.93 27.79
C ASP A 163 -7.27 -13.29 27.47
N HIS A 164 -6.89 -13.94 26.36
CA HIS A 164 -7.52 -15.18 25.84
C HIS A 164 -8.85 -15.02 25.09
N ALA A 165 -9.13 -13.86 24.51
CA ALA A 165 -10.11 -13.79 23.43
C ALA A 165 -9.70 -14.82 22.35
N LEU A 166 -10.49 -15.89 22.21
CA LEU A 166 -10.24 -17.01 21.30
C LEU A 166 -10.52 -16.60 19.84
N GLY A 167 -9.82 -15.57 19.37
CA GLY A 167 -10.04 -14.95 18.08
C GLY A 167 -9.88 -13.43 18.15
N ASN A 168 -8.64 -12.96 18.05
CA ASN A 168 -8.35 -11.58 17.68
C ASN A 168 -8.99 -11.27 16.34
N ALA A 169 -9.28 -9.99 16.14
CA ALA A 169 -9.80 -9.46 14.90
C ALA A 169 -9.11 -8.13 14.58
N ILE A 170 -9.21 -7.70 13.32
CA ILE A 170 -8.63 -6.45 12.85
C ILE A 170 -9.69 -5.35 12.85
N GLY A 171 -9.36 -4.26 13.53
CA GLY A 171 -10.08 -3.00 13.50
C GLY A 171 -9.51 -2.00 12.51
N MET A 172 -10.26 -0.92 12.29
CA MET A 172 -9.76 0.28 11.62
C MET A 172 -10.14 1.53 12.42
N ALA A 173 -9.26 2.52 12.46
CA ALA A 173 -9.52 3.85 12.97
C ALA A 173 -9.04 4.91 11.97
N THR A 174 -9.68 6.07 11.98
CA THR A 174 -9.28 7.22 11.16
C THR A 174 -8.82 8.38 12.02
N SER A 175 -7.92 9.20 11.49
CA SER A 175 -7.42 10.39 12.17
C SER A 175 -7.10 11.52 11.18
N PRO A 176 -7.36 12.79 11.53
CA PRO A 176 -6.91 13.93 10.73
C PRO A 176 -5.42 14.25 10.94
N ASP A 177 -4.82 13.80 12.04
CA ASP A 177 -3.46 14.18 12.45
C ASP A 177 -2.56 12.99 12.81
N GLY A 178 -3.08 11.76 12.81
CA GLY A 178 -2.37 10.54 13.21
C GLY A 178 -2.17 10.39 14.72
N ILE A 179 -2.77 11.25 15.54
CA ILE A 179 -2.66 11.26 17.01
C ILE A 179 -4.04 11.05 17.66
N HIS A 180 -5.06 11.75 17.16
CA HIS A 180 -6.43 11.62 17.67
C HIS A 180 -7.24 10.71 16.75
N TRP A 181 -7.62 9.54 17.26
CA TRP A 181 -8.21 8.46 16.46
C TRP A 181 -9.71 8.28 16.72
N THR A 182 -10.46 8.03 15.65
CA THR A 182 -11.87 7.65 15.69
C THR A 182 -12.04 6.24 15.15
N ARG A 183 -12.57 5.32 15.96
CA ARG A 183 -12.88 3.95 15.52
C ARG A 183 -13.86 3.96 14.35
N SER A 184 -13.52 3.22 13.31
CA SER A 184 -14.38 3.04 12.14
C SER A 184 -15.37 1.90 12.35
N ASN A 185 -16.25 1.68 11.36
CA ASN A 185 -17.22 0.58 11.34
C ASN A 185 -18.10 0.49 12.61
N GLY A 186 -18.39 1.62 13.25
CA GLY A 186 -19.15 1.67 14.50
C GLY A 186 -18.51 0.91 15.66
N GLY A 187 -17.17 0.77 15.68
CA GLY A 187 -16.44 0.02 16.70
C GLY A 187 -16.45 -1.50 16.50
N LYS A 188 -16.92 -2.00 15.35
CA LYS A 188 -16.88 -3.43 14.99
C LYS A 188 -15.60 -3.75 14.20
N PRO A 189 -15.10 -4.99 14.26
CA PRO A 189 -13.95 -5.38 13.44
C PRO A 189 -14.30 -5.28 11.95
N ILE A 190 -13.30 -4.97 11.12
CA ILE A 190 -13.43 -4.99 9.66
C ILE A 190 -13.05 -6.37 9.07
N LEU A 191 -12.27 -7.15 9.81
CA LEU A 191 -11.83 -8.47 9.40
C LEU A 191 -11.71 -9.38 10.63
N GLY A 192 -12.32 -10.57 10.54
CA GLY A 192 -12.22 -11.63 11.55
C GLY A 192 -11.50 -12.87 11.04
N ALA A 193 -11.21 -13.78 11.98
CA ALA A 193 -10.65 -15.10 11.67
C ALA A 193 -11.57 -15.91 10.72
N SER A 194 -10.95 -16.69 9.85
CA SER A 194 -11.66 -17.55 8.89
C SER A 194 -12.28 -18.80 9.51
N HIS A 195 -11.69 -19.29 10.61
CA HIS A 195 -12.07 -20.54 11.26
C HIS A 195 -12.01 -21.78 10.35
N ASP A 196 -11.14 -21.78 9.35
CA ASP A 196 -10.98 -22.90 8.40
C ASP A 196 -10.47 -24.18 9.07
N ALA A 197 -9.61 -24.05 10.08
CA ALA A 197 -9.08 -25.17 10.84
C ALA A 197 -8.93 -24.85 12.33
N HIS A 198 -9.14 -25.86 13.15
CA HIS A 198 -8.96 -25.78 14.60
C HIS A 198 -7.54 -26.21 14.99
N ARG A 199 -6.83 -25.33 15.70
CA ARG A 199 -5.44 -25.55 16.16
C ARG A 199 -5.32 -25.17 17.64
N ALA A 200 -4.21 -25.58 18.25
CA ALA A 200 -3.88 -25.16 19.61
C ALA A 200 -3.65 -23.64 19.72
N ASN A 201 -3.09 -23.03 18.68
CA ASN A 201 -2.94 -21.58 18.60
C ASN A 201 -4.27 -20.93 18.18
N VAL A 202 -4.89 -20.24 19.12
CA VAL A 202 -6.21 -19.61 19.02
C VAL A 202 -6.15 -18.09 18.83
N TYR A 203 -4.98 -17.55 18.44
CA TYR A 203 -4.77 -16.12 18.25
C TYR A 203 -5.80 -15.49 17.31
N GLY A 204 -6.18 -16.13 16.20
CA GLY A 204 -7.17 -15.59 15.27
C GLY A 204 -6.54 -14.69 14.21
N ALA A 205 -7.21 -13.58 13.86
CA ALA A 205 -6.76 -12.66 12.83
C ALA A 205 -6.16 -11.37 13.43
N GLY A 206 -5.00 -10.94 12.94
CA GLY A 206 -4.28 -9.78 13.48
C GLY A 206 -3.00 -9.46 12.72
N GLN A 207 -2.15 -8.66 13.36
CA GLN A 207 -0.85 -8.20 12.86
C GLN A 207 -0.93 -7.63 11.43
N PRO A 208 -1.84 -6.66 11.19
CA PRO A 208 -2.05 -6.13 9.86
C PRO A 208 -0.83 -5.36 9.36
N SER A 209 -0.60 -5.38 8.05
CA SER A 209 0.22 -4.43 7.32
C SER A 209 -0.49 -4.00 6.04
N VAL A 210 -0.50 -2.70 5.74
CA VAL A 210 -1.32 -2.13 4.67
C VAL A 210 -0.54 -1.18 3.75
N VAL A 211 -0.83 -1.28 2.45
CA VAL A 211 -0.28 -0.43 1.39
C VAL A 211 -1.41 0.09 0.49
N PHE A 212 -1.34 1.35 0.07
CA PHE A 212 -2.20 1.90 -0.97
C PHE A 212 -1.46 1.95 -2.31
N LEU A 213 -1.98 1.25 -3.31
CA LEU A 213 -1.38 1.16 -4.64
C LEU A 213 -2.45 1.17 -5.70
N ASP A 214 -2.36 2.12 -6.64
CA ASP A 214 -3.26 2.22 -7.79
C ASP A 214 -4.76 2.22 -7.44
N GLY A 215 -5.12 2.84 -6.31
CA GLY A 215 -6.51 2.91 -5.86
C GLY A 215 -6.95 1.73 -5.01
N TRP A 216 -6.09 0.74 -4.79
CA TRP A 216 -6.36 -0.43 -3.96
C TRP A 216 -5.64 -0.33 -2.62
N TYR A 217 -6.35 -0.67 -1.54
CA TYR A 217 -5.76 -0.98 -0.25
C TYR A 217 -5.45 -2.47 -0.22
N TYR A 218 -4.18 -2.84 -0.10
CA TYR A 218 -3.73 -4.21 0.12
C TYR A 218 -3.50 -4.39 1.61
N LEU A 219 -4.23 -5.31 2.23
CA LEU A 219 -4.07 -5.67 3.65
C LEU A 219 -3.47 -7.06 3.74
N MET A 220 -2.23 -7.15 4.21
CA MET A 220 -1.57 -8.39 4.62
C MET A 220 -1.80 -8.61 6.12
N PHE A 221 -2.06 -9.84 6.53
CA PHE A 221 -2.38 -10.15 7.93
C PHE A 221 -2.17 -11.63 8.26
N THR A 222 -2.03 -11.91 9.55
CA THR A 222 -1.99 -13.26 10.11
C THR A 222 -3.40 -13.77 10.37
N ASP A 223 -3.65 -15.05 10.10
CA ASP A 223 -4.84 -15.76 10.57
C ASP A 223 -4.47 -17.19 10.99
N THR A 224 -4.32 -17.43 12.30
CA THR A 224 -3.87 -18.74 12.82
C THR A 224 -4.87 -19.87 12.59
N THR A 225 -6.11 -19.51 12.25
CA THR A 225 -7.18 -20.46 11.93
C THR A 225 -7.27 -20.76 10.44
N GLY A 226 -6.50 -20.06 9.60
CA GLY A 226 -6.52 -20.19 8.15
C GLY A 226 -6.18 -21.59 7.64
N ARG A 227 -6.78 -21.98 6.50
CA ARG A 227 -6.54 -23.29 5.89
C ARG A 227 -5.07 -23.50 5.52
N ALA A 228 -4.46 -22.50 4.89
CA ALA A 228 -3.07 -22.54 4.45
C ALA A 228 -2.07 -22.03 5.52
N ALA A 229 -2.51 -21.80 6.76
CA ALA A 229 -1.60 -21.54 7.87
C ALA A 229 -0.86 -22.83 8.26
N GLY A 230 0.40 -22.69 8.67
CA GLY A 230 1.25 -23.74 9.20
C GLY A 230 0.66 -24.42 10.44
N TRP A 231 1.31 -25.50 10.86
CA TRP A 231 0.82 -26.33 11.99
C TRP A 231 0.73 -25.55 13.33
N ASN A 232 1.59 -24.54 13.50
CA ASN A 232 1.61 -23.63 14.66
C ASN A 232 0.73 -22.37 14.46
N GLY A 233 0.07 -22.24 13.31
CA GLY A 233 -0.73 -21.07 12.94
C GLY A 233 0.03 -19.97 12.19
N ALA A 234 1.33 -20.12 11.92
CA ALA A 234 2.08 -19.14 11.13
C ALA A 234 1.58 -19.08 9.68
N GLY A 235 1.54 -17.89 9.09
CA GLY A 235 1.09 -17.69 7.72
C GLY A 235 0.49 -16.31 7.50
N GLN A 236 0.88 -15.68 6.38
CA GLN A 236 0.39 -14.38 5.95
C GLN A 236 -0.59 -14.48 4.79
N PHE A 237 -1.71 -13.79 4.90
CA PHE A 237 -2.79 -13.75 3.91
C PHE A 237 -2.98 -12.33 3.40
N VAL A 238 -3.58 -12.18 2.22
CA VAL A 238 -3.79 -10.86 1.61
C VAL A 238 -5.23 -10.74 1.15
N ILE A 239 -5.86 -9.62 1.50
CA ILE A 239 -7.07 -9.13 0.84
C ILE A 239 -6.81 -7.75 0.24
N ARG A 240 -7.60 -7.36 -0.76
CA ARG A 240 -7.57 -6.00 -1.30
C ARG A 240 -8.97 -5.46 -1.56
N ALA A 241 -9.13 -4.14 -1.46
CA ALA A 241 -10.37 -3.44 -1.82
C ALA A 241 -10.08 -1.99 -2.24
N HIS A 242 -11.02 -1.37 -2.94
CA HIS A 242 -10.98 0.09 -3.17
C HIS A 242 -11.49 0.89 -1.96
N ASP A 243 -12.32 0.27 -1.11
CA ASP A 243 -12.77 0.85 0.16
C ASP A 243 -11.76 0.56 1.28
N PRO A 244 -11.20 1.58 1.97
CA PRO A 244 -10.25 1.37 3.05
C PRO A 244 -10.85 0.53 4.20
N ALA A 245 -12.16 0.55 4.39
CA ALA A 245 -12.84 -0.23 5.43
C ALA A 245 -13.18 -1.67 5.01
N PHE A 246 -12.84 -2.08 3.77
CA PHE A 246 -13.12 -3.41 3.23
C PHE A 246 -14.60 -3.83 3.34
N ARG A 247 -15.55 -2.89 3.18
CA ARG A 247 -16.99 -3.18 3.26
C ARG A 247 -17.55 -3.74 1.95
N GLU A 248 -16.96 -3.35 0.83
CA GLU A 248 -17.41 -3.72 -0.51
C GLU A 248 -16.23 -3.91 -1.47
N GLY A 249 -16.47 -4.67 -2.55
CA GLY A 249 -15.46 -4.89 -3.60
C GLY A 249 -14.20 -5.59 -3.10
N VAL A 250 -14.33 -6.45 -2.08
CA VAL A 250 -13.18 -7.15 -1.48
C VAL A 250 -12.78 -8.33 -2.36
N GLU A 251 -11.49 -8.43 -2.64
CA GLU A 251 -10.86 -9.59 -3.24
C GLU A 251 -9.91 -10.25 -2.24
N ALA A 252 -9.92 -11.59 -2.17
CA ALA A 252 -9.01 -12.36 -1.34
C ALA A 252 -8.01 -13.11 -2.21
N LEU A 253 -6.75 -13.17 -1.77
CA LEU A 253 -5.71 -13.92 -2.46
C LEU A 253 -5.91 -15.43 -2.24
N GLY A 254 -6.22 -16.14 -3.31
CA GLY A 254 -6.31 -17.60 -3.35
C GLY A 254 -5.22 -18.22 -4.22
N GLU A 255 -5.30 -19.54 -4.40
CA GLU A 255 -4.36 -20.32 -5.24
C GLU A 255 -4.28 -19.83 -6.69
N LYS A 256 -5.36 -19.24 -7.22
CA LYS A 256 -5.48 -18.75 -8.59
C LYS A 256 -5.21 -17.24 -8.75
N GLY A 257 -4.80 -16.57 -7.66
CA GLY A 257 -4.69 -15.11 -7.61
C GLY A 257 -5.84 -14.50 -6.81
N PHE A 258 -6.07 -13.19 -6.99
CA PHE A 258 -7.15 -12.48 -6.31
C PHE A 258 -8.52 -12.86 -6.88
N GLU A 259 -9.44 -13.23 -5.99
CA GLU A 259 -10.82 -13.59 -6.34
C GLU A 259 -11.80 -12.76 -5.50
N PRO A 260 -12.91 -12.25 -6.07
CA PRO A 260 -13.94 -11.56 -5.31
C PRO A 260 -14.51 -12.42 -4.18
N THR A 261 -14.72 -11.82 -3.01
CA THR A 261 -15.32 -12.47 -1.85
C THR A 261 -16.49 -11.68 -1.29
N ALA A 262 -17.51 -12.40 -0.81
CA ALA A 262 -18.66 -11.81 -0.12
C ALA A 262 -18.36 -11.42 1.34
N THR A 263 -17.24 -11.89 1.91
CA THR A 263 -16.89 -11.66 3.32
C THR A 263 -15.38 -11.54 3.52
N THR A 264 -14.97 -10.67 4.45
CA THR A 264 -13.58 -10.52 4.87
C THR A 264 -13.09 -11.73 5.69
N ALA A 265 -13.99 -12.60 6.16
CA ALA A 265 -13.67 -13.87 6.83
C ALA A 265 -13.61 -15.08 5.89
N ALA A 266 -13.48 -14.87 4.57
CA ALA A 266 -13.42 -15.96 3.60
C ALA A 266 -12.21 -16.90 3.82
N PRO A 267 -12.31 -18.16 3.35
CA PRO A 267 -11.25 -19.15 3.54
C PRO A 267 -9.86 -18.67 3.11
N ARG A 268 -8.87 -18.89 3.97
CA ARG A 268 -7.46 -18.51 3.78
C ARG A 268 -6.72 -19.61 3.04
N THR A 269 -6.93 -19.68 1.73
CA THR A 269 -6.47 -20.81 0.90
C THR A 269 -5.03 -20.70 0.43
N ARG A 270 -4.41 -19.51 0.52
CA ARG A 270 -3.03 -19.30 0.10
C ARG A 270 -2.28 -18.38 1.06
N SER A 271 -1.22 -18.89 1.67
CA SER A 271 -0.27 -18.09 2.45
C SER A 271 0.88 -17.58 1.58
N VAL A 272 1.33 -16.34 1.81
CA VAL A 272 2.40 -15.68 1.04
C VAL A 272 3.78 -15.96 1.62
N VAL A 273 3.90 -15.93 2.94
CA VAL A 273 5.09 -16.25 3.73
C VAL A 273 4.70 -16.94 5.04
N ASP A 274 5.55 -17.85 5.51
CA ASP A 274 5.39 -18.56 6.78
C ASP A 274 5.96 -17.70 7.92
N ALA A 275 5.13 -16.80 8.46
CA ALA A 275 5.49 -15.86 9.52
C ALA A 275 4.26 -15.49 10.37
N PHE A 276 4.49 -15.08 11.61
CA PHE A 276 3.45 -14.50 12.47
C PHE A 276 3.33 -12.98 12.33
N SER A 277 4.42 -12.27 12.08
CA SER A 277 4.39 -10.82 11.92
C SER A 277 5.21 -10.40 10.70
N VAL A 278 4.67 -9.43 9.96
CA VAL A 278 5.30 -8.86 8.78
C VAL A 278 5.01 -7.37 8.68
N ASP A 279 5.82 -6.67 7.91
CA ASP A 279 5.43 -5.38 7.32
C ASP A 279 5.63 -5.41 5.81
N LEU A 280 4.81 -4.64 5.11
CA LEU A 280 4.68 -4.63 3.65
C LEU A 280 4.85 -3.20 3.14
N GLU A 281 5.67 -3.05 2.10
CA GLU A 281 5.73 -1.80 1.33
C GLU A 281 5.72 -2.07 -0.17
N TRP A 282 5.32 -1.08 -0.95
CA TRP A 282 5.52 -1.08 -2.39
C TRP A 282 6.81 -0.36 -2.77
N VAL A 283 7.70 -1.03 -3.50
CA VAL A 283 8.96 -0.45 -3.96
C VAL A 283 8.84 -0.10 -5.44
N GLY A 284 8.62 1.19 -5.74
CA GLY A 284 8.43 1.68 -7.11
C GLY A 284 9.59 1.31 -8.06
N ALA A 285 10.83 1.53 -7.63
CA ALA A 285 12.02 1.18 -8.40
C ALA A 285 12.16 -0.33 -8.67
N LEU A 286 11.54 -1.18 -7.85
CA LEU A 286 11.49 -2.62 -8.08
C LEU A 286 10.20 -3.06 -8.77
N ASP A 287 9.15 -2.23 -8.85
CA ASP A 287 7.76 -2.58 -9.21
C ASP A 287 7.30 -3.83 -8.45
N ALA A 288 7.63 -3.92 -7.17
CA ALA A 288 7.35 -5.11 -6.36
C ALA A 288 6.95 -4.70 -4.96
N PHE A 289 6.11 -5.53 -4.35
CA PHE A 289 5.98 -5.56 -2.91
C PHE A 289 7.26 -6.10 -2.29
N ALA A 290 7.77 -5.42 -1.26
CA ALA A 290 8.77 -5.93 -0.34
C ALA A 290 8.07 -6.30 0.97
N ILE A 291 8.25 -7.55 1.40
CA ILE A 291 7.62 -8.11 2.61
C ILE A 291 8.73 -8.41 3.61
N ALA A 292 8.79 -7.63 4.68
CA ALA A 292 9.72 -7.85 5.79
C ALA A 292 9.14 -8.85 6.77
N HIS A 293 9.88 -9.90 7.09
CA HIS A 293 9.49 -10.89 8.09
C HIS A 293 10.71 -11.47 8.80
N GLU A 294 10.58 -11.79 10.09
CA GLU A 294 11.71 -12.27 10.88
C GLU A 294 12.01 -13.75 10.61
N THR A 295 13.30 -14.08 10.60
CA THR A 295 13.88 -15.40 10.32
C THR A 295 15.10 -15.63 11.20
N ALA A 296 15.67 -16.84 11.23
CA ALA A 296 16.82 -17.14 12.10
C ALA A 296 18.02 -16.17 11.92
N ASP A 297 18.22 -15.64 10.73
CA ASP A 297 19.37 -14.80 10.38
C ASP A 297 19.11 -13.28 10.50
N GLY A 298 17.89 -12.87 10.85
CA GLY A 298 17.45 -11.48 10.88
C GLY A 298 16.12 -11.27 10.17
N THR A 299 15.92 -10.06 9.64
CA THR A 299 14.69 -9.73 8.89
C THR A 299 14.94 -10.12 7.44
N THR A 300 14.23 -11.13 6.96
CA THR A 300 14.22 -11.46 5.54
C THR A 300 13.23 -10.56 4.82
N ILE A 301 13.64 -9.99 3.70
CA ILE A 301 12.78 -9.27 2.76
C ILE A 301 12.53 -10.19 1.57
N THR A 302 11.27 -10.58 1.37
CA THR A 302 10.84 -11.30 0.17
C THR A 302 10.09 -10.37 -0.77
N PHE A 303 10.08 -10.70 -2.06
CA PHE A 303 9.50 -9.85 -3.09
C PHE A 303 8.34 -10.53 -3.81
N ARG A 304 7.27 -9.77 -4.08
CA ARG A 304 6.12 -10.22 -4.87
C ARG A 304 5.77 -9.19 -5.93
N ASP A 305 5.35 -9.65 -7.09
CA ASP A 305 4.70 -8.79 -8.08
C ASP A 305 3.34 -8.31 -7.57
N ARG A 306 2.73 -7.38 -8.30
CA ARG A 306 1.49 -6.71 -7.93
C ARG A 306 0.32 -7.67 -7.67
N ASP A 307 0.27 -8.75 -8.45
CA ASP A 307 -0.80 -9.76 -8.37
C ASP A 307 -0.42 -10.95 -7.49
N PHE A 308 0.74 -10.89 -6.82
CA PHE A 308 1.30 -11.97 -6.02
C PHE A 308 1.38 -13.30 -6.79
N THR A 309 1.60 -13.28 -8.10
CA THR A 309 1.70 -14.49 -8.93
C THR A 309 3.13 -15.02 -9.04
N MET A 310 4.13 -14.17 -8.79
CA MET A 310 5.54 -14.52 -8.94
C MET A 310 6.44 -13.81 -7.92
N GLN A 311 7.65 -14.35 -7.77
CA GLN A 311 8.75 -13.73 -7.04
C GLN A 311 9.74 -13.11 -8.04
N PRO A 312 9.72 -11.79 -8.24
CA PRO A 312 10.59 -11.15 -9.22
C PRO A 312 12.07 -11.11 -8.80
N TYR A 313 12.34 -11.07 -7.49
CA TYR A 313 13.69 -10.96 -6.94
C TYR A 313 13.93 -12.01 -5.86
N LYS A 314 15.18 -12.45 -5.74
CA LYS A 314 15.61 -13.31 -4.63
C LYS A 314 15.49 -12.55 -3.30
N PRO A 315 15.20 -13.25 -2.19
CA PRO A 315 15.16 -12.62 -0.88
C PRO A 315 16.51 -12.02 -0.49
N VAL A 316 16.46 -10.96 0.31
CA VAL A 316 17.64 -10.36 0.98
C VAL A 316 17.44 -10.38 2.48
N VAL A 317 18.52 -10.38 3.26
CA VAL A 317 18.45 -10.44 4.72
C VAL A 317 19.08 -9.19 5.32
N ILE A 318 18.34 -8.50 6.18
CA ILE A 318 18.84 -7.46 7.08
C ILE A 318 19.31 -8.14 8.36
N PRO A 319 20.64 -8.33 8.54
CA PRO A 319 21.16 -9.07 9.67
C PRO A 319 20.98 -8.31 10.97
N GLY A 320 20.99 -9.04 12.09
CA GLY A 320 20.97 -8.46 13.43
C GLY A 320 19.95 -9.11 14.35
N PRO A 321 19.99 -8.76 15.64
CA PRO A 321 19.07 -9.33 16.62
C PRO A 321 17.64 -8.86 16.35
N TRP A 322 16.69 -9.73 16.65
CA TRP A 322 15.26 -9.44 16.62
C TRP A 322 14.52 -10.26 17.69
N LYS A 323 13.31 -9.82 18.02
CA LYS A 323 12.39 -10.53 18.93
C LYS A 323 10.96 -10.58 18.45
N GLU A 324 10.51 -9.56 17.73
CA GLU A 324 9.14 -9.46 17.24
C GLU A 324 9.08 -8.54 16.02
N GLY A 325 7.98 -8.63 15.27
CA GLY A 325 7.66 -7.99 13.99
C GLY A 325 8.45 -6.74 13.57
N PRO A 326 8.94 -6.71 12.32
CA PRO A 326 9.61 -5.53 11.76
C PRO A 326 8.57 -4.46 11.40
N GLY A 327 9.00 -3.20 11.38
CA GLY A 327 8.30 -2.10 10.72
C GLY A 327 9.21 -1.44 9.69
N LEU A 328 8.83 -1.51 8.41
CA LEU A 328 9.53 -0.86 7.31
C LEU A 328 9.38 0.65 7.42
N VAL A 329 10.44 1.38 7.09
CA VAL A 329 10.40 2.85 6.99
C VAL A 329 9.79 3.24 5.65
N ARG A 330 8.50 3.57 5.66
CA ARG A 330 7.70 3.76 4.45
C ARG A 330 7.10 5.16 4.35
N ARG A 331 6.80 5.61 3.12
CA ARG A 331 6.02 6.81 2.81
C ARG A 331 4.59 6.67 3.37
N PRO A 332 3.81 7.76 3.45
CA PRO A 332 2.45 7.72 3.98
C PRO A 332 1.49 6.81 3.20
N ASP A 333 1.72 6.61 1.90
CA ASP A 333 0.96 5.68 1.04
C ASP A 333 1.44 4.21 1.15
N GLY A 334 2.46 3.94 1.99
CA GLY A 334 3.02 2.60 2.19
C GLY A 334 4.04 2.21 1.13
N HIS A 335 4.62 3.18 0.42
CA HIS A 335 5.68 2.94 -0.55
C HIS A 335 7.05 3.15 0.08
N ALA A 336 8.09 2.50 -0.45
CA ALA A 336 9.46 2.80 -0.03
C ALA A 336 9.83 4.25 -0.37
N PRO A 337 10.55 4.99 0.51
CA PRO A 337 11.08 6.31 0.21
C PRO A 337 12.00 6.29 -1.02
N THR A 338 11.93 7.33 -1.84
CA THR A 338 12.69 7.40 -3.09
C THR A 338 14.17 7.69 -2.82
N SER A 339 15.07 6.88 -3.38
CA SER A 339 16.51 7.16 -3.32
C SER A 339 16.85 8.47 -4.05
N VAL A 340 17.27 9.49 -3.30
CA VAL A 340 17.52 10.83 -3.85
C VAL A 340 18.82 10.89 -4.68
N GLY A 341 19.73 9.93 -4.50
CA GLY A 341 21.02 9.89 -5.21
C GLY A 341 20.96 9.06 -6.49
N ASP A 342 20.16 8.00 -6.48
CA ASP A 342 20.06 7.04 -7.57
C ASP A 342 18.67 6.36 -7.53
N PRO A 343 17.60 7.07 -7.92
CA PRO A 343 16.22 6.60 -7.78
C PRO A 343 15.91 5.38 -8.66
N CYS A 344 16.72 5.15 -9.70
CA CYS A 344 16.49 4.10 -10.68
C CYS A 344 17.17 2.79 -10.32
N ASP A 345 18.29 2.80 -9.58
CA ASP A 345 19.05 1.58 -9.29
C ASP A 345 19.16 1.24 -7.82
N LEU A 346 19.13 2.23 -6.91
CA LEU A 346 19.32 2.06 -5.48
C LEU A 346 17.98 2.08 -4.74
N VAL A 347 17.74 1.08 -3.90
CA VAL A 347 16.63 1.05 -2.95
C VAL A 347 17.19 0.85 -1.55
N SER A 348 16.78 1.71 -0.62
CA SER A 348 17.09 1.56 0.80
C SER A 348 15.94 0.83 1.49
N LEU A 349 16.26 -0.32 2.10
CA LEU A 349 15.33 -1.12 2.88
C LEU A 349 15.70 -0.94 4.36
N ASP A 350 14.97 -0.07 5.03
CA ASP A 350 15.19 0.26 6.45
C ASP A 350 14.02 -0.26 7.29
N VAL A 351 14.34 -0.84 8.46
CA VAL A 351 13.38 -1.44 9.39
C VAL A 351 13.66 -0.99 10.82
N VAL A 352 12.60 -0.82 11.60
CA VAL A 352 12.67 -0.75 13.07
C VAL A 352 12.06 -2.03 13.63
N ARG A 353 12.74 -2.68 14.57
CA ARG A 353 12.26 -3.92 15.20
C ARG A 353 12.68 -4.03 16.65
N ALA A 354 11.93 -4.80 17.43
CA ALA A 354 12.31 -5.14 18.81
C ALA A 354 13.51 -6.09 18.78
N THR A 355 14.48 -5.89 19.67
CA THR A 355 15.78 -6.60 19.63
C THR A 355 16.11 -7.39 20.90
N GLU A 356 15.37 -7.15 21.98
CA GLU A 356 15.65 -7.74 23.29
C GLU A 356 14.36 -8.14 24.00
N THR A 357 14.50 -9.05 24.96
CA THR A 357 13.39 -9.44 25.82
C THR A 357 13.53 -8.65 27.12
N GLY A 358 12.52 -7.85 27.45
CA GLY A 358 12.52 -7.00 28.64
C GLY A 358 12.37 -7.79 29.94
N PRO A 359 12.45 -7.11 31.11
CA PRO A 359 12.33 -7.74 32.42
C PRO A 359 11.03 -8.50 32.66
N THR A 360 9.97 -8.15 31.92
CA THR A 360 8.65 -8.78 31.96
C THR A 360 8.53 -10.02 31.06
N GLY A 361 9.58 -10.38 30.33
CA GLY A 361 9.56 -11.49 29.37
C GLY A 361 9.01 -11.13 27.99
N ALA A 362 8.67 -9.86 27.75
CA ALA A 362 8.08 -9.39 26.49
C ALA A 362 9.09 -8.68 25.56
N PRO A 363 8.88 -8.70 24.23
CA PRO A 363 9.76 -8.02 23.26
C PRO A 363 9.86 -6.51 23.48
N THR A 364 11.07 -5.97 23.44
CA THR A 364 11.33 -4.53 23.58
C THR A 364 12.62 -4.10 22.87
N GLY A 365 13.03 -2.85 23.10
CA GLY A 365 14.25 -2.28 22.55
C GLY A 365 14.16 -2.11 21.04
N LEU A 366 13.23 -1.26 20.59
CA LEU A 366 13.07 -0.91 19.19
C LEU A 366 14.36 -0.24 18.67
N LYS A 367 15.01 -0.86 17.69
CA LYS A 367 16.25 -0.35 17.07
C LYS A 367 16.10 -0.32 15.56
N HIS A 368 16.77 0.64 14.94
CA HIS A 368 16.84 0.79 13.49
C HIS A 368 17.91 -0.12 12.88
N PHE A 369 17.57 -0.77 11.78
CA PHE A 369 18.47 -1.52 10.91
C PHE A 369 18.14 -1.21 9.45
N GLY A 370 19.05 -1.52 8.54
CA GLY A 370 18.70 -1.45 7.12
C GLY A 370 19.78 -2.01 6.23
N LEU A 371 19.52 -2.04 4.93
CA LEU A 371 20.51 -2.29 3.90
C LEU A 371 20.11 -1.56 2.62
N ASP A 372 21.08 -1.34 1.75
CA ASP A 372 20.81 -0.88 0.39
C ASP A 372 20.84 -2.07 -0.57
N VAL A 373 19.93 -2.11 -1.53
CA VAL A 373 20.00 -3.02 -2.67
C VAL A 373 20.21 -2.23 -3.97
N LYS A 374 21.00 -2.81 -4.87
CA LYS A 374 21.25 -2.31 -6.23
C LYS A 374 20.84 -3.29 -7.30
N GLY A 375 20.72 -2.82 -8.53
CA GLY A 375 20.21 -3.60 -9.67
C GLY A 375 18.69 -3.50 -9.82
N ALA A 376 18.07 -2.45 -9.30
CA ALA A 376 16.62 -2.27 -9.38
C ALA A 376 16.15 -2.05 -10.82
N GLY A 377 16.93 -1.35 -11.66
CA GLY A 377 16.55 -1.09 -13.05
C GLY A 377 15.18 -0.40 -13.20
N GLY A 378 14.83 0.45 -12.25
CA GLY A 378 13.56 1.18 -12.15
C GLY A 378 13.31 2.15 -13.31
N CYS A 379 14.31 2.47 -14.13
CA CYS A 379 14.14 3.36 -15.28
C CYS A 379 14.48 2.69 -16.63
N SER A 380 14.45 1.34 -16.66
CA SER A 380 14.80 0.55 -17.86
C SER A 380 13.74 0.60 -18.96
N THR A 381 12.48 0.87 -18.61
CA THR A 381 11.35 1.05 -19.54
C THR A 381 10.44 2.19 -19.07
N PRO A 382 9.56 2.74 -19.93
CA PRO A 382 8.60 3.77 -19.51
C PRO A 382 7.65 3.35 -18.37
N SER A 383 7.23 2.08 -18.35
CA SER A 383 6.39 1.53 -17.27
C SER A 383 7.15 1.45 -15.95
N ARG A 384 8.42 1.03 -15.99
CA ARG A 384 9.32 1.03 -14.83
C ARG A 384 9.52 2.45 -14.28
N SER A 385 9.80 3.42 -15.16
CA SER A 385 9.96 4.82 -14.75
C SER A 385 8.67 5.37 -14.13
N THR A 386 7.51 4.99 -14.68
CA THR A 386 6.21 5.35 -14.10
C THR A 386 6.05 4.83 -12.68
N ALA A 387 6.36 3.55 -12.43
CA ALA A 387 6.29 2.96 -11.10
C ALA A 387 7.30 3.59 -10.12
N THR A 388 8.51 3.92 -10.60
CA THR A 388 9.59 4.50 -9.79
C THR A 388 9.24 5.88 -9.25
N PHE A 389 8.60 6.72 -10.06
CA PHE A 389 8.31 8.11 -9.71
C PHE A 389 6.85 8.37 -9.30
N ASP A 390 6.02 7.33 -9.16
CA ASP A 390 4.60 7.52 -8.81
C ASP A 390 4.43 8.15 -7.42
N GLY A 391 3.63 9.22 -7.37
CA GLY A 391 3.38 10.01 -6.16
C GLY A 391 4.56 10.87 -5.71
N VAL A 392 5.67 10.92 -6.46
CA VAL A 392 6.84 11.72 -6.13
C VAL A 392 6.69 13.14 -6.68
N ALA A 393 6.82 14.13 -5.81
CA ALA A 393 6.91 15.53 -6.14
C ALA A 393 8.32 16.07 -5.93
N MET A 394 8.77 16.99 -6.79
CA MET A 394 10.11 17.56 -6.73
C MET A 394 10.18 18.99 -7.29
N PRO A 395 11.20 19.80 -6.90
CA PRO A 395 11.38 21.15 -7.44
C PRO A 395 11.53 21.14 -8.96
N SER A 396 10.88 22.11 -9.60
CA SER A 396 10.98 22.41 -11.03
C SER A 396 11.35 23.90 -11.24
N PRO A 397 11.59 24.37 -12.48
CA PRO A 397 11.92 25.76 -12.75
C PRO A 397 10.92 26.77 -12.15
N ASP A 398 11.35 28.01 -11.94
CA ASP A 398 10.52 29.12 -11.44
C ASP A 398 9.87 28.90 -10.06
N ARG A 399 10.51 28.11 -9.19
CA ARG A 399 10.06 27.80 -7.80
C ARG A 399 8.74 27.01 -7.75
N MET A 400 8.44 26.27 -8.81
CA MET A 400 7.27 25.41 -8.93
C MET A 400 7.61 23.98 -8.53
N ILE A 401 6.60 23.13 -8.37
CA ILE A 401 6.78 21.71 -8.07
C ILE A 401 6.19 20.87 -9.20
N ASP A 402 6.90 19.85 -9.66
CA ASP A 402 6.36 18.83 -10.56
C ASP A 402 6.01 17.59 -9.74
N LEU A 403 4.76 17.12 -9.85
CA LEU A 403 4.26 15.86 -9.30
C LEU A 403 4.14 14.84 -10.43
N TYR A 404 4.71 13.66 -10.23
CA TYR A 404 4.55 12.53 -11.13
C TYR A 404 3.50 11.57 -10.59
N ARG A 405 2.51 11.22 -11.40
CA ARG A 405 1.44 10.31 -11.01
C ARG A 405 0.91 9.53 -12.21
N ARG A 406 0.99 8.20 -12.14
CA ARG A 406 0.53 7.24 -13.17
C ARG A 406 0.96 7.62 -14.59
N GLY A 407 2.21 8.07 -14.72
CA GLY A 407 2.82 8.46 -16.00
C GLY A 407 2.49 9.87 -16.45
N GLU A 408 1.69 10.64 -15.71
CA GLU A 408 1.42 12.05 -15.97
C GLU A 408 2.32 12.95 -15.11
N ARG A 409 2.75 14.08 -15.69
CA ARG A 409 3.45 15.16 -14.97
C ARG A 409 2.51 16.34 -14.76
N ILE A 410 2.24 16.66 -13.50
CA ILE A 410 1.39 17.79 -13.09
C ILE A 410 2.29 18.88 -12.50
N ARG A 411 2.20 20.10 -13.03
CA ARG A 411 2.93 21.25 -12.48
C ARG A 411 2.09 21.99 -11.45
N ILE A 412 2.65 22.28 -10.29
CA ILE A 412 1.95 22.87 -9.15
C ILE A 412 2.65 24.17 -8.74
N ASP A 413 1.88 25.26 -8.66
CA ASP A 413 2.39 26.60 -8.31
C ASP A 413 2.82 26.72 -6.83
N ARG A 414 2.15 25.99 -5.94
CA ARG A 414 2.32 26.11 -4.49
C ARG A 414 2.93 24.84 -3.91
N ARG A 415 4.10 24.98 -3.28
CA ARG A 415 4.75 23.86 -2.58
C ARG A 415 3.85 23.23 -1.52
N SER A 416 3.15 24.05 -0.73
CA SER A 416 2.23 23.57 0.30
C SER A 416 1.08 22.73 -0.25
N VAL A 417 0.66 22.96 -1.50
CA VAL A 417 -0.35 22.12 -2.17
C VAL A 417 0.28 20.81 -2.62
N ALA A 418 1.51 20.83 -3.14
CA ALA A 418 2.22 19.62 -3.49
C ALA A 418 2.50 18.71 -2.27
N GLU A 419 2.78 19.29 -1.10
CA GLU A 419 2.96 18.55 0.17
C GLU A 419 1.71 17.76 0.60
N VAL A 420 0.52 18.20 0.20
CA VAL A 420 -0.73 17.48 0.49
C VAL A 420 -1.04 16.41 -0.57
N LEU A 421 -0.64 16.64 -1.83
CA LEU A 421 -0.98 15.76 -2.95
C LEU A 421 0.02 14.61 -3.17
N ALA A 422 1.29 14.86 -2.87
CA ALA A 422 2.37 13.91 -3.09
C ALA A 422 2.42 12.86 -1.98
N GLY A 423 2.73 11.61 -2.35
CA GLY A 423 3.15 10.62 -1.36
C GLY A 423 4.55 10.91 -0.82
N GLU A 424 5.38 11.61 -1.61
CA GLU A 424 6.69 12.09 -1.18
C GLU A 424 7.06 13.40 -1.86
N LEU A 425 7.49 14.40 -1.09
CA LEU A 425 8.10 15.61 -1.63
C LEU A 425 9.61 15.63 -1.34
N VAL A 426 10.41 15.45 -2.38
CA VAL A 426 11.86 15.59 -2.28
C VAL A 426 12.28 17.06 -2.37
N ASN A 427 13.41 17.41 -1.74
CA ASN A 427 13.89 18.79 -1.66
C ASN A 427 14.83 19.22 -2.80
N ARG A 428 15.13 18.32 -3.73
CA ARG A 428 15.97 18.59 -4.91
C ARG A 428 15.46 17.80 -6.11
N PRO A 429 15.70 18.27 -7.35
CA PRO A 429 15.43 17.48 -8.54
C PRO A 429 16.12 16.12 -8.48
N LEU A 430 15.40 15.07 -8.88
CA LEU A 430 15.98 13.73 -8.97
C LEU A 430 16.69 13.54 -10.32
N PRO A 431 17.80 12.79 -10.36
CA PRO A 431 18.41 12.38 -11.62
C PRO A 431 17.56 11.31 -12.32
N GLN A 432 17.77 11.11 -13.63
CA GLN A 432 17.12 10.10 -14.47
C GLN A 432 15.57 10.15 -14.52
N VAL A 433 14.96 11.26 -14.08
CA VAL A 433 13.52 11.48 -14.18
C VAL A 433 13.07 11.45 -15.65
N PRO A 434 11.98 10.75 -15.99
CA PRO A 434 11.52 10.63 -17.37
C PRO A 434 11.13 12.00 -17.95
N GLU A 435 11.47 12.22 -19.23
CA GLU A 435 11.01 13.39 -19.99
C GLU A 435 9.53 13.25 -20.35
N VAL A 436 8.66 13.56 -19.39
CA VAL A 436 7.20 13.58 -19.57
C VAL A 436 6.76 15.02 -19.77
N PRO A 437 5.98 15.38 -20.81
CA PRO A 437 5.46 16.75 -20.96
C PRO A 437 4.53 17.12 -19.80
N VAL A 438 4.40 18.41 -19.46
CA VAL A 438 3.43 18.83 -18.44
C VAL A 438 2.04 18.56 -19.00
N LYS A 439 1.28 17.67 -18.35
CA LYS A 439 -0.08 17.32 -18.76
C LYS A 439 -1.06 18.42 -18.41
N THR A 440 -0.97 18.93 -17.19
CA THR A 440 -1.80 20.03 -16.68
C THR A 440 -1.03 20.82 -15.62
N ARG A 441 -1.51 22.03 -15.32
CA ARG A 441 -0.93 22.92 -14.30
C ARG A 441 -1.97 23.35 -13.27
N LEU A 442 -1.71 23.01 -12.01
CA LEU A 442 -2.45 23.48 -10.85
C LEU A 442 -1.94 24.89 -10.49
N ARG A 443 -2.63 25.90 -11.00
CA ARG A 443 -2.36 27.31 -10.74
C ARG A 443 -2.86 27.73 -9.36
N SER A 444 -2.19 28.71 -8.74
CA SER A 444 -2.74 29.35 -7.54
C SER A 444 -4.10 29.95 -7.85
N GLY A 445 -5.08 29.73 -6.97
CA GLY A 445 -6.46 30.19 -7.16
C GLY A 445 -7.28 29.37 -8.16
N ALA A 446 -6.79 28.22 -8.63
CA ALA A 446 -7.57 27.32 -9.48
C ALA A 446 -8.93 26.97 -8.84
N THR A 447 -9.99 26.93 -9.65
CA THR A 447 -11.35 26.71 -9.14
C THR A 447 -11.49 25.32 -8.54
N VAL A 448 -11.96 25.28 -7.29
CA VAL A 448 -12.45 24.05 -6.66
C VAL A 448 -13.97 24.04 -6.80
N VAL A 449 -14.52 22.89 -7.16
CA VAL A 449 -15.95 22.64 -7.20
C VAL A 449 -16.33 21.68 -6.09
N HIS A 450 -17.52 21.86 -5.54
CA HIS A 450 -18.14 20.94 -4.60
C HIS A 450 -19.50 20.51 -5.14
N ALA A 451 -19.82 19.23 -5.00
CA ALA A 451 -21.12 18.68 -5.34
C ALA A 451 -21.63 17.81 -4.20
N TYR A 452 -22.88 18.07 -3.78
CA TYR A 452 -23.52 17.34 -2.70
C TYR A 452 -23.56 15.83 -2.98
N GLY A 453 -23.09 15.02 -2.02
CA GLY A 453 -23.01 13.55 -2.17
C GLY A 453 -21.94 13.07 -3.16
N ARG A 454 -21.00 13.93 -3.55
CA ARG A 454 -19.89 13.62 -4.47
C ARG A 454 -18.54 14.14 -3.98
N GLY A 455 -18.51 15.22 -3.21
CA GLY A 455 -17.32 15.76 -2.56
C GLY A 455 -16.69 16.92 -3.33
N TYR A 456 -15.38 17.07 -3.19
CA TYR A 456 -14.61 18.19 -3.74
C TYR A 456 -13.75 17.75 -4.91
N GLY A 457 -13.64 18.62 -5.91
CA GLY A 457 -12.78 18.41 -7.06
C GLY A 457 -12.21 19.72 -7.57
N MET A 458 -11.11 19.64 -8.30
CA MET A 458 -10.45 20.81 -8.88
C MET A 458 -10.58 20.77 -10.40
N VAL A 459 -10.93 21.91 -10.99
CA VAL A 459 -11.11 22.03 -12.43
C VAL A 459 -9.81 22.55 -13.04
N LEU A 460 -9.12 21.70 -13.80
CA LEU A 460 -7.87 22.03 -14.50
C LEU A 460 -8.05 21.70 -15.97
N ASP A 461 -7.80 22.68 -16.85
CA ASP A 461 -7.91 22.53 -18.31
C ASP A 461 -9.23 21.89 -18.78
N GLY A 462 -10.34 22.22 -18.11
CA GLY A 462 -11.68 21.71 -18.42
C GLY A 462 -11.98 20.28 -17.92
N GLN A 463 -11.04 19.65 -17.21
CA GLN A 463 -11.24 18.36 -16.58
C GLN A 463 -11.39 18.49 -15.06
N LEU A 464 -12.20 17.61 -14.48
CA LEU A 464 -12.44 17.52 -13.05
C LEU A 464 -11.52 16.46 -12.44
N TYR A 465 -10.66 16.91 -11.54
CA TYR A 465 -9.75 16.10 -10.76
C TYR A 465 -10.29 15.94 -9.35
N GLY A 466 -10.35 14.72 -8.82
CA GLY A 466 -10.77 14.50 -7.43
C GLY A 466 -9.82 15.21 -6.46
N LEU A 467 -10.37 15.94 -5.50
CA LEU A 467 -9.60 16.63 -4.46
C LEU A 467 -9.83 15.89 -3.14
N PRO A 468 -8.86 15.10 -2.67
CA PRO A 468 -9.13 14.20 -1.56
C PRO A 468 -8.97 14.88 -0.20
N ASP A 469 -8.28 16.02 -0.14
CA ASP A 469 -8.07 16.81 1.08
C ASP A 469 -8.48 18.28 0.84
N THR A 470 -9.43 18.76 1.62
CA THR A 470 -9.98 20.13 1.51
C THR A 470 -9.05 21.19 2.09
N THR A 471 -8.00 20.83 2.84
CA THR A 471 -6.95 21.77 3.27
C THR A 471 -6.25 22.43 2.08
N ILE A 472 -6.31 21.82 0.89
CA ILE A 472 -5.78 22.41 -0.36
C ILE A 472 -6.50 23.71 -0.73
N VAL A 473 -7.79 23.87 -0.42
CA VAL A 473 -8.57 25.06 -0.79
C VAL A 473 -7.91 26.34 -0.26
N PRO A 474 -7.70 26.52 1.06
CA PRO A 474 -7.00 27.69 1.57
C PRO A 474 -5.52 27.73 1.18
N LEU A 475 -4.82 26.58 1.11
CA LEU A 475 -3.39 26.54 0.75
C LEU A 475 -3.12 27.03 -0.68
N ASN A 476 -4.05 26.76 -1.61
CA ASN A 476 -3.94 27.21 -2.99
C ASN A 476 -4.48 28.63 -3.22
N GLY A 477 -5.23 29.17 -2.26
CA GLY A 477 -5.99 30.41 -2.40
C GLY A 477 -7.19 30.25 -3.34
N SER A 478 -7.77 29.05 -3.38
CA SER A 478 -8.88 28.69 -4.28
C SER A 478 -10.23 29.14 -3.74
N GLY A 479 -11.13 29.56 -4.64
CA GLY A 479 -12.56 29.65 -4.34
C GLY A 479 -13.25 28.30 -4.54
N VAL A 480 -14.33 28.06 -3.78
CA VAL A 480 -15.20 26.90 -3.94
C VAL A 480 -16.48 27.31 -4.66
N GLN A 481 -16.83 26.58 -5.72
CA GLN A 481 -18.08 26.73 -6.45
C GLN A 481 -18.97 25.49 -6.24
N GLU A 482 -20.20 25.70 -5.80
CA GLU A 482 -21.20 24.64 -5.76
C GLU A 482 -21.69 24.30 -7.17
N ILE A 483 -21.74 23.01 -7.50
CA ILE A 483 -22.29 22.49 -8.75
C ILE A 483 -23.31 21.38 -8.47
N ASP A 484 -24.24 21.18 -9.41
CA ASP A 484 -25.23 20.10 -9.30
C ASP A 484 -24.56 18.72 -9.50
N PRO A 485 -25.01 17.65 -8.81
CA PRO A 485 -24.45 16.31 -8.99
C PRO A 485 -24.44 15.81 -10.44
N ARG A 486 -25.39 16.22 -11.30
CA ARG A 486 -25.37 15.86 -12.73
C ARG A 486 -24.21 16.53 -13.48
N GLN A 487 -23.85 17.75 -13.10
CA GLN A 487 -22.68 18.43 -13.67
C GLN A 487 -21.39 17.74 -13.24
N TRP A 488 -21.31 17.30 -11.99
CA TRP A 488 -20.20 16.49 -11.48
C TRP A 488 -20.09 15.17 -12.25
N ASP A 489 -21.19 14.41 -12.35
CA ASP A 489 -21.22 13.09 -12.99
C ASP A 489 -20.94 13.17 -14.50
N GLY A 490 -21.32 14.27 -15.16
CA GLY A 490 -21.07 14.51 -16.58
C GLY A 490 -19.70 15.13 -16.92
N ALA A 491 -18.89 15.52 -15.94
CA ALA A 491 -17.60 16.17 -16.17
C ALA A 491 -16.53 15.17 -16.68
N ALA A 492 -15.72 15.61 -17.64
CA ALA A 492 -14.54 14.86 -18.07
C ALA A 492 -13.57 14.71 -16.89
N ARG A 493 -13.12 13.48 -16.61
CA ARG A 493 -12.28 13.18 -15.45
C ARG A 493 -10.80 13.24 -15.77
N GLY A 494 -10.06 13.95 -14.91
CA GLY A 494 -8.62 13.77 -14.78
C GLY A 494 -8.30 12.61 -13.83
N LEU A 495 -7.02 12.24 -13.73
CA LEU A 495 -6.56 11.32 -12.70
C LEU A 495 -6.78 11.94 -11.30
N PRO A 496 -6.98 11.15 -10.24
CA PRO A 496 -6.93 11.66 -8.87
C PRO A 496 -5.59 12.37 -8.62
N LEU A 497 -5.63 13.59 -8.06
CA LEU A 497 -4.40 14.37 -7.82
C LEU A 497 -3.65 13.89 -6.58
N GLY A 498 -4.39 13.49 -5.53
CA GLY A 498 -3.81 13.05 -4.26
C GLY A 498 -3.69 11.53 -4.17
N GLY A 499 -2.72 11.10 -3.35
CA GLY A 499 -2.38 9.72 -3.08
C GLY A 499 -3.10 9.18 -1.88
#